data_AF-W3ANA2-F1
#
_entry.id   AF-W3ANA2-F1
#
_cell.length_a   1.000
_cell.length_b   1.000
_cell.length_c   1.000
_cell.angle_alpha   90.00
_cell.angle_beta   90.00
_cell.angle_gamma   90.00
#
_symmetry.space_group_name_H-M   'P 1'
#
loop_
_entity.id
_entity.type
_entity.pdbx_description
1 polymer ?
#
loop_
_entity_poly.entity_id
_entity_poly.type
_entity_poly.pdbx_seq_one_letter_code
_entity_poly.pdbx_strand_id
1 'polypeptide(L)'
;MNINQASQMTGVSKDMIRFYEKKGMIDPHRNKENNYREYNEHDLNLIVMIHEYSTMGMSLSTISRLMKGQDIKYATEELEDSIRRLRNEEMWIRAKINSNLDSARLLSMVRDDIPYEIGVRNSSYCYVVTNEGFGNIYNSLADNGGIAHSVFRIRKENLENDVWPEEHALLFITPIKEIEKETVTIPAHKYYRTICRHEKGSMMSYRDIRGIIDEIRAIGYNPEGEVYIYQIMGSPEEDVEDLVCVEFDIGRI
;
A
#
# COMPACT_ATOMS: atom_id res chain seq x y z
N MET A 1 2.75 28.84 -34.89
CA MET A 1 2.11 28.94 -33.54
C MET A 1 3.13 29.43 -32.53
N ASN A 2 2.81 30.32 -31.58
CA ASN A 2 3.79 30.74 -30.57
C ASN A 2 3.85 29.76 -29.38
N ILE A 3 4.81 29.93 -28.47
CA ILE A 3 5.00 29.01 -27.33
C ILE A 3 3.81 28.99 -26.34
N ASN A 4 3.06 30.09 -26.24
CA ASN A 4 1.88 30.14 -25.37
C ASN A 4 0.78 29.23 -25.93
N GLN A 5 0.54 29.31 -27.24
CA GLN A 5 -0.42 28.46 -27.93
C GLN A 5 0.02 27.00 -27.93
N ALA A 6 1.31 26.72 -28.20
CA ALA A 6 1.85 25.36 -28.16
C ALA A 6 1.68 24.73 -26.77
N SER A 7 1.96 25.49 -25.71
CA SER A 7 1.76 25.05 -24.32
C SER A 7 0.30 24.76 -24.01
N GLN A 8 -0.63 25.60 -24.48
CA GLN A 8 -2.06 25.38 -24.31
C GLN A 8 -2.57 24.14 -25.07
N MET A 9 -2.09 23.91 -26.29
CA MET A 9 -2.55 22.79 -27.12
C MET A 9 -1.99 21.44 -26.68
N THR A 10 -0.76 21.42 -26.18
CA THR A 10 -0.08 20.19 -25.75
C THR A 10 -0.26 19.88 -24.27
N GLY A 11 -0.68 20.85 -23.46
CA GLY A 11 -0.72 20.75 -22.00
C GLY A 11 0.67 20.79 -21.33
N VAL A 12 1.75 20.82 -22.11
CA VAL A 12 3.13 20.89 -21.61
C VAL A 12 3.48 22.33 -21.25
N SER A 13 4.13 22.54 -20.11
CA SER A 13 4.51 23.90 -19.67
C SER A 13 5.52 24.53 -20.63
N LYS A 14 5.48 25.87 -20.75
CA LYS A 14 6.42 26.62 -21.61
C LYS A 14 7.88 26.34 -21.23
N ASP A 15 8.16 26.13 -19.95
CA ASP A 15 9.52 25.84 -19.48
C ASP A 15 9.97 24.45 -19.87
N MET A 16 9.08 23.45 -19.87
CA MET A 16 9.37 22.12 -20.39
C MET A 16 9.58 22.13 -21.91
N ILE A 17 8.77 22.89 -22.67
CA ILE A 17 8.97 23.05 -24.12
C ILE A 17 10.36 23.66 -24.39
N ARG A 18 10.73 24.74 -23.70
CA ARG A 18 12.09 25.33 -23.79
C ARG A 18 13.18 24.37 -23.39
N PHE A 19 12.91 23.50 -22.42
CA PHE A 19 13.85 22.48 -21.99
C PHE A 19 14.08 21.42 -23.07
N TYR A 20 13.03 20.97 -23.76
CA TYR A 20 13.15 20.07 -24.90
C TYR A 20 13.91 20.72 -26.07
N GLU A 21 13.68 22.01 -26.36
CA GLU A 21 14.49 22.77 -27.33
C GLU A 21 15.97 22.79 -26.93
N LYS A 22 16.27 23.11 -25.67
CA LYS A 22 17.65 23.16 -25.16
C LYS A 22 18.34 21.80 -25.26
N LYS A 23 17.59 20.70 -25.17
CA LYS A 23 18.08 19.34 -25.35
C LYS A 23 18.16 18.91 -26.82
N GLY A 24 17.80 19.79 -27.76
CA GLY A 24 17.82 19.51 -29.20
C GLY A 24 16.79 18.47 -29.62
N MET A 25 15.73 18.29 -28.84
CA MET A 25 14.69 17.30 -29.11
C MET A 25 13.58 17.88 -29.99
N ILE A 26 13.43 19.21 -30.00
CA ILE A 26 12.55 19.95 -30.90
C ILE A 26 13.31 21.17 -31.42
N ASP A 27 13.06 21.55 -32.68
CA ASP A 27 13.71 22.68 -33.35
C ASP A 27 12.67 23.52 -34.09
N PRO A 28 11.88 24.33 -33.37
CA PRO A 28 10.84 25.14 -34.00
C PRO A 28 11.45 26.18 -34.94
N HIS A 29 10.81 26.37 -36.09
CA HIS A 29 11.24 27.36 -37.08
C HIS A 29 11.22 28.78 -36.51
N ARG A 30 12.13 29.64 -36.95
CA ARG A 30 12.13 31.07 -36.62
C ARG A 30 11.54 31.87 -37.77
N ASN A 31 10.47 32.60 -37.49
CA ASN A 31 9.83 33.48 -38.46
C ASN A 31 10.86 34.50 -39.01
N LYS A 32 10.97 34.62 -40.34
CA LYS A 32 11.99 35.45 -40.99
C LYS A 32 11.78 36.96 -40.79
N GLU A 33 10.55 37.39 -40.51
CA GLU A 33 10.19 38.80 -40.41
C GLU A 33 10.44 39.36 -39.00
N ASN A 34 10.23 38.56 -37.96
CA ASN A 34 10.30 39.01 -36.57
C ASN A 34 11.18 38.15 -35.66
N ASN A 35 11.80 37.10 -36.20
CA ASN A 35 12.72 36.18 -35.53
C ASN A 35 12.14 35.43 -34.31
N TYR A 36 10.80 35.45 -34.13
CA TYR A 36 10.12 34.67 -33.10
C TYR A 36 10.02 33.20 -33.50
N ARG A 37 10.00 32.32 -32.49
CA ARG A 37 9.81 30.87 -32.68
C ARG A 37 8.36 30.57 -33.05
N GLU A 38 8.20 29.72 -34.05
CA GLU A 38 6.92 29.20 -34.50
C GLU A 38 6.94 27.68 -34.50
N TYR A 39 6.07 27.10 -33.67
CA TYR A 39 5.83 25.66 -33.62
C TYR A 39 4.80 25.30 -34.69
N ASN A 40 5.06 24.20 -35.40
CA ASN A 40 4.13 23.58 -36.33
C ASN A 40 3.53 22.29 -35.73
N GLU A 41 2.61 21.64 -36.44
CA GLU A 41 1.97 20.41 -35.97
C GLU A 41 2.95 19.25 -35.70
N HIS A 42 4.05 19.16 -36.44
CA HIS A 42 5.09 18.16 -36.17
C HIS A 42 5.79 18.43 -34.83
N ASP A 43 6.11 19.69 -34.52
CA ASP A 43 6.68 20.08 -33.23
C ASP A 43 5.73 19.75 -32.08
N LEU A 44 4.42 19.99 -32.24
CA LEU A 44 3.42 19.65 -31.22
C LEU A 44 3.37 18.15 -30.96
N ASN A 45 3.35 17.33 -32.02
CA ASN A 45 3.38 15.88 -31.90
C ASN A 45 4.65 15.38 -31.18
N LEU A 46 5.81 15.96 -31.48
CA LEU A 46 7.05 15.65 -30.78
C LEU A 46 6.98 16.06 -29.30
N ILE A 47 6.47 17.24 -28.98
CA ILE A 47 6.30 17.71 -27.59
C ILE A 47 5.43 16.74 -26.80
N VAL A 48 4.30 16.31 -27.36
CA VAL A 48 3.38 15.36 -26.72
C VAL A 48 4.06 14.01 -26.53
N MET A 49 4.66 13.44 -27.58
CA MET A 49 5.34 12.14 -27.49
C MET A 49 6.48 12.14 -26.47
N ILE A 50 7.32 13.18 -26.45
CA ILE A 50 8.42 13.29 -25.47
C ILE A 50 7.85 13.37 -24.05
N HIS A 51 6.79 14.14 -23.86
CA HIS A 51 6.13 14.25 -22.56
C HIS A 51 5.55 12.90 -22.11
N GLU A 52 4.81 12.22 -22.98
CA GLU A 52 4.22 10.90 -22.71
C GLU A 52 5.27 9.89 -22.26
N TYR A 53 6.32 9.64 -23.07
CA TYR A 53 7.37 8.69 -22.68
C TYR A 53 8.08 9.10 -21.39
N SER A 54 8.30 10.40 -21.18
CA SER A 54 8.92 10.89 -19.95
C SER A 54 8.03 10.63 -18.73
N THR A 55 6.70 10.80 -18.84
CA THR A 55 5.75 10.47 -17.75
C THR A 55 5.66 8.97 -17.49
N MET A 56 5.91 8.15 -18.50
CA MET A 56 6.05 6.69 -18.36
C MET A 56 7.39 6.26 -17.76
N GLY A 57 8.23 7.20 -17.31
CA GLY A 57 9.49 6.92 -16.63
C GLY A 57 10.68 6.62 -17.56
N MET A 58 10.55 6.86 -18.86
CA MET A 58 11.68 6.77 -19.79
C MET A 58 12.57 8.02 -19.68
N SER A 59 13.89 7.81 -19.71
CA SER A 59 14.86 8.90 -19.66
C SER A 59 14.85 9.73 -20.95
N LEU A 60 15.06 11.05 -20.83
CA LEU A 60 15.13 11.93 -22.01
C LEU A 60 16.27 11.57 -22.97
N SER A 61 17.37 10.99 -22.46
CA SER A 61 18.45 10.45 -23.28
C SER A 61 17.98 9.30 -24.16
N THR A 62 17.13 8.42 -23.63
CA THR A 62 16.58 7.27 -24.37
C THR A 62 15.52 7.74 -25.35
N ILE A 63 14.65 8.66 -24.95
CA ILE A 63 13.68 9.29 -25.86
C ILE A 63 14.40 9.96 -27.04
N SER A 64 15.48 10.72 -26.78
CA SER A 64 16.25 11.39 -27.83
C SER A 64 16.88 10.42 -28.84
N ARG A 65 17.33 9.24 -28.39
CA ARG A 65 17.87 8.18 -29.26
C ARG A 65 16.76 7.46 -30.02
N LEU A 66 15.64 7.18 -29.37
CA LEU A 66 14.45 6.60 -29.98
C LEU A 66 13.90 7.47 -31.11
N MET A 67 13.87 8.79 -30.92
CA MET A 67 13.49 9.77 -31.96
C MET A 67 14.37 9.71 -33.22
N LYS A 68 15.60 9.19 -33.10
CA LYS A 68 16.54 8.99 -34.21
C LYS A 68 16.46 7.58 -34.80
N GLY A 69 15.48 6.77 -34.38
CA GLY A 69 15.35 5.37 -34.76
C GLY A 69 16.42 4.45 -34.14
N GLN A 70 17.07 4.89 -33.05
CA GLN A 70 18.15 4.18 -32.39
C GLN A 70 17.67 3.54 -31.08
N ASP A 71 18.41 2.53 -30.61
CA ASP A 71 18.28 1.97 -29.27
C ASP A 71 16.86 1.49 -28.89
N ILE A 72 16.07 1.03 -29.87
CA ILE A 72 14.71 0.51 -29.65
C ILE A 72 14.71 -0.56 -28.54
N LYS A 73 15.69 -1.47 -28.56
CA LYS A 73 15.82 -2.50 -27.52
C LYS A 73 15.96 -1.91 -26.11
N TYR A 74 16.81 -0.90 -25.96
CA TYR A 74 17.05 -0.24 -24.66
C TYR A 74 15.82 0.58 -24.21
N ALA A 75 15.13 1.23 -25.15
CA ALA A 75 13.87 1.92 -24.86
C ALA A 75 12.79 0.94 -24.37
N THR A 76 12.69 -0.25 -24.97
CA THR A 76 11.79 -1.31 -24.49
C THR A 76 12.17 -1.76 -23.08
N GLU A 77 13.47 -2.00 -22.81
CA GLU A 77 13.97 -2.40 -21.48
C GLU A 77 13.64 -1.35 -20.40
N GLU A 78 13.82 -0.05 -20.66
CA GLU A 78 13.44 1.03 -19.72
C GLU A 78 11.92 1.05 -19.42
N LEU A 79 11.09 0.79 -20.44
CA LEU A 79 9.63 0.70 -20.25
C LEU A 79 9.25 -0.54 -19.44
N GLU A 80 9.88 -1.69 -19.67
CA GLU A 80 9.67 -2.90 -18.87
C GLU A 80 10.07 -2.68 -17.41
N ASP A 81 11.18 -1.98 -17.15
CA ASP A 81 11.59 -1.56 -15.82
C ASP A 81 10.57 -0.62 -15.17
N SER A 82 10.04 0.33 -15.94
CA SER A 82 9.00 1.22 -15.45
C SER A 82 7.72 0.47 -15.08
N ILE A 83 7.29 -0.49 -15.91
CA ILE A 83 6.16 -1.38 -15.61
C ILE A 83 6.40 -2.15 -14.30
N ARG A 84 7.62 -2.65 -14.07
CA ARG A 84 7.96 -3.34 -12.80
C ARG A 84 7.80 -2.40 -11.60
N ARG A 85 8.32 -1.17 -11.68
CA ARG A 85 8.20 -0.17 -10.60
C ARG A 85 6.75 0.23 -10.35
N LEU A 86 5.99 0.56 -11.40
CA LEU A 86 4.59 0.97 -11.30
C LEU A 86 3.70 -0.14 -10.72
N ARG A 87 3.96 -1.41 -11.05
CA ARG A 87 3.25 -2.55 -10.42
C ARG A 87 3.53 -2.66 -8.92
N ASN A 88 4.78 -2.41 -8.50
CA ASN A 88 5.13 -2.38 -7.08
C ASN A 88 4.45 -1.21 -6.36
N GLU A 89 4.44 -0.02 -6.97
CA GLU A 89 3.72 1.14 -6.44
C GLU A 89 2.22 0.88 -6.34
N GLU A 90 1.60 0.32 -7.40
CA GLU A 90 0.19 -0.06 -7.41
C GLU A 90 -0.13 -1.02 -6.27
N MET A 91 0.70 -2.05 -6.08
CA MET A 91 0.57 -3.01 -4.98
C MET A 91 0.55 -2.30 -3.62
N TRP A 92 1.47 -1.38 -3.36
CA TRP A 92 1.53 -0.65 -2.09
C TRP A 92 0.41 0.37 -1.93
N ILE A 93 -0.02 1.03 -3.01
CA ILE A 93 -1.20 1.91 -3.00
C ILE A 93 -2.44 1.10 -2.61
N ARG A 94 -2.64 -0.08 -3.19
CA ARG A 94 -3.74 -0.99 -2.82
C ARG A 94 -3.64 -1.41 -1.36
N ALA A 95 -2.44 -1.71 -0.84
CA ALA A 95 -2.23 -2.02 0.57
C ALA A 95 -2.64 -0.87 1.49
N LYS A 96 -2.24 0.36 1.16
CA LYS A 96 -2.61 1.57 1.91
C LYS A 96 -4.12 1.82 1.88
N ILE A 97 -4.77 1.67 0.72
CA ILE A 97 -6.22 1.86 0.60
C ILE A 97 -6.96 0.87 1.51
N ASN A 98 -6.61 -0.42 1.47
CA ASN A 98 -7.25 -1.42 2.32
C ASN A 98 -7.00 -1.17 3.81
N SER A 99 -5.78 -0.79 4.18
CA SER A 99 -5.43 -0.44 5.56
C SER A 99 -6.23 0.77 6.08
N ASN A 100 -6.44 1.78 5.23
CA ASN A 100 -7.28 2.94 5.55
C ASN A 100 -8.76 2.56 5.67
N LEU A 101 -9.29 1.72 4.78
CA LEU A 101 -10.67 1.24 4.87
C LEU A 101 -10.91 0.46 6.17
N ASP A 102 -9.97 -0.41 6.55
CA ASP A 102 -10.04 -1.19 7.78
C ASP A 102 -9.97 -0.29 9.02
N SER A 103 -9.01 0.62 9.06
CA SER A 103 -8.85 1.59 10.16
C SER A 103 -10.08 2.50 10.31
N ALA A 104 -10.61 3.02 9.18
CA ALA A 104 -11.83 3.82 9.19
C ALA A 104 -13.04 3.02 9.70
N ARG A 105 -13.10 1.72 9.38
CA ARG A 105 -14.17 0.85 9.86
C ARG A 105 -14.07 0.63 11.36
N LEU A 106 -12.88 0.35 11.89
CA LEU A 106 -12.65 0.19 13.33
C LEU A 106 -12.98 1.47 14.10
N LEU A 107 -12.52 2.63 13.62
CA LEU A 107 -12.86 3.92 14.22
C LEU A 107 -14.36 4.21 14.16
N SER A 108 -15.07 3.76 13.11
CA SER A 108 -16.54 3.87 13.07
C SER A 108 -17.23 2.98 14.11
N MET A 109 -16.71 1.78 14.38
CA MET A 109 -17.23 0.92 15.44
C MET A 109 -17.10 1.58 16.82
N VAL A 110 -15.96 2.24 17.09
CA VAL A 110 -15.76 3.02 18.32
C VAL A 110 -16.73 4.20 18.38
N ARG A 111 -16.84 4.98 17.29
CA ARG A 111 -17.68 6.19 17.24
C ARG A 111 -19.16 5.88 17.44
N ASP A 112 -19.62 4.77 16.85
CA ASP A 112 -21.04 4.41 16.78
C ASP A 112 -21.42 3.33 17.83
N ASP A 113 -20.53 3.05 18.80
CA ASP A 113 -20.69 2.04 19.86
C ASP A 113 -21.13 0.66 19.33
N ILE A 114 -20.54 0.23 18.21
CA ILE A 114 -20.84 -1.08 17.60
C ILE A 114 -20.12 -2.16 18.43
N PRO A 115 -20.86 -3.10 19.05
CA PRO A 115 -20.26 -4.06 19.99
C PRO A 115 -19.35 -5.07 19.30
N TYR A 116 -19.74 -5.50 18.10
CA TYR A 116 -18.96 -6.41 17.27
C TYR A 116 -19.39 -6.30 15.81
N GLU A 117 -18.57 -6.85 14.93
CA GLU A 117 -18.99 -7.14 13.58
C GLU A 117 -18.57 -8.52 13.12
N ILE A 118 -19.28 -9.01 12.11
CA ILE A 118 -18.97 -10.25 11.43
C ILE A 118 -18.77 -9.93 9.96
N GLY A 119 -17.61 -10.29 9.45
CA GLY A 119 -17.21 -9.98 8.08
C GLY A 119 -16.49 -11.14 7.40
N VAL A 120 -15.98 -10.86 6.22
CA VAL A 120 -15.11 -11.76 5.47
C VAL A 120 -13.80 -11.03 5.23
N ARG A 121 -12.70 -11.63 5.67
CA ARG A 121 -11.36 -11.15 5.36
C ARG A 121 -10.90 -11.87 4.10
N ASN A 122 -10.38 -11.10 3.15
CA ASN A 122 -9.72 -11.67 1.97
C ASN A 122 -8.40 -12.33 2.40
N SER A 123 -7.84 -13.18 1.54
CA SER A 123 -6.56 -13.82 1.83
C SER A 123 -5.49 -12.79 2.19
N SER A 124 -4.69 -13.10 3.21
CA SER A 124 -3.59 -12.28 3.69
C SER A 124 -2.32 -13.11 3.88
N TYR A 125 -1.20 -12.45 4.13
CA TYR A 125 0.11 -13.07 4.25
C TYR A 125 0.70 -12.66 5.59
N CYS A 126 0.98 -13.65 6.43
CA CYS A 126 1.48 -13.46 7.78
C CYS A 126 2.98 -13.72 7.81
N TYR A 127 3.74 -12.71 8.21
CA TYR A 127 5.14 -12.85 8.56
C TYR A 127 5.27 -12.86 10.08
N VAL A 128 5.75 -13.96 10.66
CA VAL A 128 6.02 -14.02 12.10
C VAL A 128 7.37 -13.36 12.36
N VAL A 129 7.36 -12.30 13.17
CA VAL A 129 8.55 -11.55 13.52
C VAL A 129 9.43 -12.40 14.43
N THR A 130 10.69 -12.57 14.04
CA THR A 130 11.75 -13.06 14.92
C THR A 130 12.65 -11.90 15.36
N ASN A 131 13.26 -12.01 16.54
CA ASN A 131 14.12 -10.94 17.11
C ASN A 131 15.27 -10.53 16.18
N GLU A 132 15.80 -11.46 15.37
CA GLU A 132 16.91 -11.19 14.45
C GLU A 132 16.48 -10.41 13.18
N GLY A 133 15.19 -10.46 12.82
CA GLY A 133 14.66 -9.87 11.57
C GLY A 133 13.85 -8.58 11.72
N PHE A 134 13.42 -8.24 12.94
CA PHE A 134 12.43 -7.17 13.17
C PHE A 134 12.81 -5.81 12.56
N GLY A 135 13.99 -5.28 12.91
CA GLY A 135 14.42 -3.95 12.43
C GLY A 135 14.60 -3.87 10.92
N ASN A 136 15.07 -4.96 10.29
CA ASN A 136 15.36 -5.00 8.87
C ASN A 136 14.10 -4.89 8.01
N ILE A 137 13.00 -5.52 8.44
CA ILE A 137 11.75 -5.54 7.67
C ILE A 137 11.06 -4.18 7.71
N TYR A 138 10.97 -3.55 8.88
CA TYR A 138 10.36 -2.23 8.99
C TYR A 138 11.14 -1.16 8.23
N ASN A 139 12.48 -1.21 8.24
CA ASN A 139 13.30 -0.32 7.42
C ASN A 139 13.04 -0.54 5.92
N SER A 140 12.99 -1.81 5.48
CA SER A 140 12.66 -2.16 4.10
C SER A 140 11.26 -1.68 3.70
N LEU A 141 10.27 -1.80 4.58
CA LEU A 141 8.93 -1.26 4.34
C LEU A 141 8.96 0.27 4.25
N ALA A 142 9.67 0.95 5.13
CA ALA A 142 9.78 2.42 5.11
C ALA A 142 10.43 2.92 3.81
N ASP A 143 11.52 2.30 3.37
CA ASP A 143 12.24 2.67 2.16
C ASP A 143 11.40 2.46 0.88
N ASN A 144 10.56 1.42 0.88
CA ASN A 144 9.67 1.10 -0.24
C ASN A 144 8.29 1.77 -0.13
N GLY A 145 8.07 2.58 0.91
CA GLY A 145 6.77 3.18 1.21
C GLY A 145 5.65 2.15 1.44
N GLY A 146 6.01 0.94 1.87
CA GLY A 146 5.10 -0.15 2.15
C GLY A 146 4.37 -0.03 3.48
N ILE A 147 3.36 -0.88 3.67
CA ILE A 147 2.56 -0.93 4.90
C ILE A 147 2.29 -2.37 5.29
N ALA A 148 2.35 -2.64 6.59
CA ALA A 148 1.97 -3.90 7.20
C ALA A 148 1.08 -3.62 8.41
N HIS A 149 0.14 -4.51 8.69
CA HIS A 149 -0.59 -4.47 9.96
C HIS A 149 0.18 -5.27 10.99
N SER A 150 0.71 -4.59 12.00
CA SER A 150 1.33 -5.25 13.15
C SER A 150 0.24 -5.84 14.05
N VAL A 151 0.34 -7.12 14.34
CA VAL A 151 -0.62 -7.85 15.17
C VAL A 151 0.11 -8.75 16.16
N PHE A 152 -0.54 -9.02 17.29
CA PHE A 152 -0.27 -10.19 18.10
C PHE A 152 -1.16 -11.32 17.61
N ARG A 153 -0.55 -12.46 17.31
CA ARG A 153 -1.25 -13.64 16.81
C ARG A 153 -1.28 -14.71 17.89
N ILE A 154 -2.47 -15.24 18.11
CA ILE A 154 -2.70 -16.41 18.96
C ILE A 154 -3.15 -17.55 18.06
N ARG A 155 -2.34 -18.62 18.04
CA ARG A 155 -2.66 -19.82 17.26
C ARG A 155 -3.83 -20.59 17.87
N LYS A 156 -4.61 -21.27 17.00
CA LYS A 156 -5.79 -22.05 17.39
C LYS A 156 -5.48 -23.07 18.50
N GLU A 157 -4.40 -23.82 18.37
CA GLU A 157 -3.98 -24.86 19.32
C GLU A 157 -3.70 -24.33 20.72
N ASN A 158 -3.46 -23.02 20.84
CA ASN A 158 -3.23 -22.39 22.12
C ASN A 158 -4.54 -21.98 22.79
N LEU A 159 -5.69 -21.88 22.08
CA LEU A 159 -7.02 -21.43 22.59
C LEU A 159 -7.54 -22.18 23.82
N GLU A 160 -6.95 -23.32 24.13
CA GLU A 160 -7.31 -24.19 25.24
C GLU A 160 -6.30 -24.16 26.40
N ASN A 161 -5.18 -23.44 26.28
CA ASN A 161 -4.08 -23.41 27.27
C ASN A 161 -4.01 -22.06 28.00
N ASP A 162 -3.64 -22.05 29.28
CA ASP A 162 -3.52 -20.80 30.06
C ASP A 162 -2.28 -19.95 29.69
N VAL A 163 -1.35 -20.48 28.89
CA VAL A 163 -0.10 -19.82 28.49
C VAL A 163 0.07 -19.92 26.98
N TRP A 164 0.37 -18.79 26.35
CA TRP A 164 0.40 -18.62 24.90
C TRP A 164 1.76 -18.04 24.52
N PRO A 165 2.47 -18.62 23.54
CA PRO A 165 3.51 -17.86 22.88
C PRO A 165 2.85 -16.76 22.05
N GLU A 166 3.04 -15.52 22.46
CA GLU A 166 2.64 -14.37 21.66
C GLU A 166 3.57 -14.26 20.44
N GLU A 167 3.00 -14.48 19.27
CA GLU A 167 3.70 -14.21 18.02
C GLU A 167 3.41 -12.76 17.62
N HIS A 168 4.42 -11.91 17.68
CA HIS A 168 4.37 -10.65 16.94
C HIS A 168 4.42 -10.98 15.46
N ALA A 169 3.45 -10.48 14.70
CA ALA A 169 3.34 -10.76 13.28
C ALA A 169 3.02 -9.50 12.48
N LEU A 170 3.40 -9.54 11.20
CA LEU A 170 3.03 -8.57 10.19
C LEU A 170 2.07 -9.20 9.21
N LEU A 171 0.88 -8.62 9.08
CA LEU A 171 -0.10 -9.02 8.07
C LEU A 171 0.00 -8.11 6.85
N PHE A 172 0.12 -8.75 5.69
CA PHE A 172 0.11 -8.12 4.38
C PHE A 172 -1.10 -8.56 3.58
N ILE A 173 -1.67 -7.67 2.77
CA ILE A 173 -2.82 -8.00 1.90
C ILE A 173 -2.39 -8.60 0.54
N THR A 174 -1.09 -8.60 0.27
CA THR A 174 -0.48 -8.97 -1.00
C THR A 174 0.85 -9.67 -0.68
N PRO A 175 1.26 -10.67 -1.46
CA PRO A 175 2.52 -11.35 -1.20
C PRO A 175 3.68 -10.40 -1.51
N ILE A 176 4.70 -10.42 -0.66
CA ILE A 176 5.94 -9.68 -0.84
C ILE A 176 7.01 -10.68 -1.25
N LYS A 177 7.52 -10.56 -2.48
CA LYS A 177 8.41 -11.56 -3.09
C LYS A 177 9.68 -11.80 -2.28
N GLU A 178 10.20 -10.75 -1.65
CA GLU A 178 11.44 -10.75 -0.89
C GLU A 178 11.36 -11.65 0.35
N ILE A 179 10.17 -11.74 0.96
CA ILE A 179 9.92 -12.51 2.19
C ILE A 179 8.92 -13.65 1.98
N GLU A 180 8.54 -13.95 0.73
CA GLU A 180 7.45 -14.88 0.40
C GLU A 180 7.66 -16.26 1.06
N LYS A 181 8.91 -16.73 1.09
CA LYS A 181 9.28 -18.02 1.71
C LYS A 181 9.13 -18.06 3.23
N GLU A 182 9.13 -16.90 3.87
CA GLU A 182 9.00 -16.72 5.31
C GLU A 182 7.56 -16.35 5.71
N THR A 183 6.69 -16.09 4.73
CA THR A 183 5.28 -15.78 4.97
C THR A 183 4.38 -17.01 4.91
N VAL A 184 3.41 -17.06 5.81
CA VAL A 184 2.31 -18.03 5.78
C VAL A 184 1.10 -17.37 5.12
N THR A 185 0.53 -18.02 4.11
CA THR A 185 -0.73 -17.54 3.52
C THR A 185 -1.90 -17.90 4.43
N ILE A 186 -2.66 -16.88 4.84
CA ILE A 186 -3.94 -17.03 5.53
C ILE A 186 -5.02 -16.96 4.44
N PRO A 187 -5.79 -18.03 4.22
CA PRO A 187 -6.86 -18.02 3.22
C PRO A 187 -7.99 -17.07 3.65
N ALA A 188 -8.79 -16.65 2.68
CA ALA A 188 -10.00 -15.90 2.98
C ALA A 188 -10.90 -16.68 3.96
N HIS A 189 -11.36 -16.00 5.00
CA HIS A 189 -12.11 -16.61 6.09
C HIS A 189 -13.16 -15.63 6.60
N LYS A 190 -14.13 -16.18 7.33
CA LYS A 190 -15.11 -15.38 8.06
C LYS A 190 -14.52 -15.00 9.40
N TYR A 191 -14.72 -13.75 9.82
CA TYR A 191 -14.26 -13.29 11.12
C TYR A 191 -15.40 -12.76 11.98
N TYR A 192 -15.19 -12.81 13.29
CA TYR A 192 -15.83 -11.97 14.29
C TYR A 192 -14.78 -10.98 14.79
N ARG A 193 -15.11 -9.70 14.93
CA ARG A 193 -14.23 -8.78 15.63
C ARG A 193 -14.98 -7.85 16.56
N THR A 194 -14.32 -7.51 17.65
CA THR A 194 -14.79 -6.57 18.67
C THR A 194 -13.67 -5.62 19.06
N ILE A 195 -14.02 -4.53 19.72
CA ILE A 195 -13.08 -3.54 20.22
C ILE A 195 -13.13 -3.58 21.75
N CYS A 196 -11.97 -3.82 22.34
CA CYS A 196 -11.82 -3.86 23.79
C CYS A 196 -11.05 -2.61 24.24
N ARG A 197 -11.48 -2.07 25.38
CA ARG A 197 -10.73 -1.07 26.14
C ARG A 197 -9.84 -1.82 27.12
N HIS A 198 -8.58 -1.41 27.22
CA HIS A 198 -7.65 -2.04 28.13
C HIS A 198 -6.75 -1.01 28.82
N GLU A 199 -6.29 -1.36 30.03
CA GLU A 199 -5.31 -0.55 30.73
C GLU A 199 -4.03 -0.45 29.89
N LYS A 200 -3.39 0.72 29.96
CA LYS A 200 -2.22 1.01 29.16
C LYS A 200 -1.09 0.03 29.43
N GLY A 201 -0.52 -0.54 28.36
CA GLY A 201 0.64 -1.43 28.45
C GLY A 201 0.39 -2.77 29.14
N SER A 202 -0.87 -3.09 29.50
CA SER A 202 -1.24 -4.41 29.96
C SER A 202 -1.77 -5.26 28.80
N MET A 203 -1.53 -6.56 28.89
CA MET A 203 -1.97 -7.53 27.89
C MET A 203 -3.39 -7.98 28.18
N MET A 204 -4.18 -8.20 27.12
CA MET A 204 -5.48 -8.86 27.20
C MET A 204 -5.34 -10.17 27.98
N SER A 205 -6.09 -10.34 29.06
CA SER A 205 -6.01 -11.54 29.86
C SER A 205 -6.74 -12.69 29.15
N TYR A 206 -6.39 -13.93 29.51
CA TYR A 206 -7.12 -15.09 29.03
C TYR A 206 -8.61 -15.05 29.38
N ARG A 207 -8.95 -14.48 30.53
CA ARG A 207 -10.35 -14.33 30.96
C ARG A 207 -11.13 -13.46 29.97
N ASP A 208 -10.50 -12.43 29.44
CA ASP A 208 -11.11 -11.52 28.47
C ASP A 208 -11.36 -12.25 27.14
N ILE A 209 -10.35 -13.00 26.66
CA ILE A 209 -10.47 -13.82 25.44
C ILE A 209 -11.55 -14.90 25.59
N ARG A 210 -11.62 -15.61 26.73
CA ARG A 210 -12.69 -16.59 26.98
C ARG A 210 -14.07 -15.96 26.98
N GLY A 211 -14.22 -14.79 27.59
CA GLY A 211 -15.48 -14.05 27.59
C GLY A 211 -15.99 -13.81 26.16
N ILE A 212 -15.09 -13.35 25.28
CA ILE A 212 -15.43 -13.12 23.86
C ILE A 212 -15.76 -14.44 23.14
N ILE A 213 -15.03 -15.53 23.42
CA ILE A 213 -15.35 -16.85 22.85
C ILE A 213 -16.78 -17.30 23.21
N ASP A 214 -17.19 -17.09 24.47
CA ASP A 214 -18.52 -17.45 24.93
C ASP A 214 -19.60 -16.58 24.27
N GLU A 215 -19.34 -15.29 24.05
CA GLU A 215 -20.21 -14.39 23.27
C GLU A 215 -20.37 -14.86 21.82
N ILE A 216 -19.26 -15.19 21.15
CA ILE A 216 -19.27 -15.71 19.76
C ILE A 216 -20.13 -16.99 19.67
N ARG A 217 -19.98 -17.90 20.64
CA ARG A 217 -20.80 -19.12 20.72
C ARG A 217 -22.27 -18.83 20.95
N ALA A 218 -22.59 -17.88 21.82
CA ALA A 218 -23.97 -17.49 22.12
C ALA A 218 -24.72 -16.95 20.88
N ILE A 219 -24.00 -16.33 19.94
CA ILE A 219 -24.57 -15.83 18.67
C ILE A 219 -24.50 -16.86 17.51
N GLY A 220 -24.16 -18.12 17.80
CA GLY A 220 -24.24 -19.23 16.84
C GLY A 220 -23.00 -19.45 15.97
N TYR A 221 -21.84 -18.95 16.39
CA TYR A 221 -20.57 -19.12 15.68
C TYR A 221 -19.56 -19.90 16.53
N ASN A 222 -18.65 -20.61 15.87
CA ASN A 222 -17.56 -21.31 16.55
C ASN A 222 -16.23 -20.61 16.24
N PRO A 223 -15.49 -20.07 17.23
CA PRO A 223 -14.16 -19.54 17.02
C PRO A 223 -13.17 -20.69 16.85
N GLU A 224 -13.00 -21.15 15.61
CA GLU A 224 -12.21 -22.34 15.25
C GLU A 224 -10.85 -22.02 14.65
N GLY A 225 -10.53 -20.76 14.36
CA GLY A 225 -9.23 -20.40 13.80
C GLY A 225 -8.39 -19.57 14.75
N GLU A 226 -7.55 -18.72 14.19
CA GLU A 226 -6.57 -17.94 14.94
C GLU A 226 -7.21 -16.64 15.46
N VAL A 227 -6.54 -16.02 16.43
CA VAL A 227 -6.93 -14.71 16.96
C VAL A 227 -5.85 -13.70 16.63
N TYR A 228 -6.27 -12.55 16.12
CA TYR A 228 -5.42 -11.42 15.79
C TYR A 228 -5.81 -10.24 16.67
N ILE A 229 -4.84 -9.75 17.45
CA ILE A 229 -5.02 -8.62 18.36
C ILE A 229 -4.14 -7.48 17.89
N TYR A 230 -4.70 -6.30 17.71
CA TYR A 230 -3.94 -5.14 17.26
C TYR A 230 -4.48 -3.83 17.80
N GLN A 231 -3.57 -2.91 18.07
CA GLN A 231 -3.89 -1.61 18.65
C GLN A 231 -4.51 -0.68 17.59
N ILE A 232 -5.66 -0.11 17.93
CA ILE A 232 -6.39 0.88 17.11
C ILE A 232 -5.99 2.29 17.55
N MET A 233 -5.95 2.50 18.86
CA MET A 233 -5.60 3.78 19.48
C MET A 233 -4.76 3.50 20.72
N GLY A 234 -3.74 4.32 20.92
CA GLY A 234 -3.02 4.41 22.17
C GLY A 234 -2.70 5.85 22.51
N SER A 235 -2.48 6.11 23.80
CA SER A 235 -2.18 7.45 24.28
C SER A 235 -0.86 7.49 25.05
N PRO A 236 -0.02 8.53 24.84
CA PRO A 236 1.12 8.77 25.72
C PRO A 236 0.67 9.23 27.12
N GLU A 237 -0.56 9.73 27.29
CA GLU A 237 -1.13 10.11 28.58
C GLU A 237 -1.44 8.87 29.43
N GLU A 238 -1.38 8.99 30.77
CA GLU A 238 -1.58 7.85 31.68
C GLU A 238 -3.06 7.49 31.89
N ASP A 239 -3.97 8.46 31.75
CA ASP A 239 -5.40 8.30 32.07
C ASP A 239 -6.27 7.88 30.87
N VAL A 240 -5.65 7.57 29.72
CA VAL A 240 -6.38 7.21 28.50
C VAL A 240 -6.13 5.74 28.19
N GLU A 241 -7.20 4.95 28.20
CA GLU A 241 -7.19 3.53 27.86
C GLU A 241 -6.74 3.28 26.42
N ASP A 242 -6.05 2.16 26.21
CA ASP A 242 -5.76 1.65 24.87
C ASP A 242 -7.02 1.04 24.27
N LEU A 243 -7.23 1.24 22.96
CA LEU A 243 -8.26 0.54 22.20
C LEU A 243 -7.59 -0.52 21.35
N VAL A 244 -7.98 -1.77 21.56
CA VAL A 244 -7.48 -2.92 20.81
C VAL A 244 -8.62 -3.58 20.05
N CYS A 245 -8.36 -3.91 18.79
CA CYS A 245 -9.20 -4.81 18.03
C CYS A 245 -8.83 -6.25 18.40
N VAL A 246 -9.84 -7.08 18.62
CA VAL A 246 -9.69 -8.52 18.78
C VAL A 246 -10.51 -9.19 17.69
N GLU A 247 -9.83 -9.85 16.75
CA GLU A 247 -10.43 -10.50 15.59
C GLU A 247 -10.23 -12.02 15.68
N PHE A 248 -11.32 -12.76 15.59
CA PHE A 248 -11.38 -14.21 15.62
C PHE A 248 -11.78 -14.74 14.25
N ASP A 249 -11.06 -15.74 13.78
CA ASP A 249 -11.54 -16.61 12.71
C ASP A 249 -12.73 -17.44 13.22
N ILE A 250 -13.86 -17.41 12.50
CA ILE A 250 -15.09 -18.11 12.91
C ILE A 250 -15.64 -19.05 11.83
N GLY A 251 -16.15 -20.20 12.28
CA GLY A 251 -17.03 -21.11 11.55
C GLY A 251 -18.49 -21.01 12.01
N ARG A 252 -19.42 -21.63 11.28
CA ARG A 252 -20.80 -21.83 11.78
C ARG A 252 -20.85 -23.07 12.68
N ILE A 253 -21.60 -22.99 13.77
CA ILE A 253 -21.96 -24.14 14.61
C ILE A 253 -22.90 -25.08 13.85
#